data_AF-F3CF53-F1
#
_entry.id   AF-F3CF53-F1
#
_cell.length_a   1.000
_cell.length_b   1.000
_cell.length_c   1.000
_cell.angle_alpha   90.00
_cell.angle_beta   90.00
_cell.angle_gamma   90.00
#
_symmetry.space_group_name_H-M   'P 1'
#
loop_
_entity.id
_entity.type
_entity.pdbx_description
1 polymer ?
#
loop_
_entity_poly.entity_id
_entity_poly.type
_entity_poly.pdbx_seq_one_letter_code
_entity_poly.pdbx_strand_id
1 'polypeptide(L)'
;YSMVTQPTAPSTRSAARGIFEINLCKYAINRELESLYADGEANTPLITTKGGNGQYDTGNGSAVCGSAKTPNTGRTGTWNLLFDSDVDTSGVITAQHQALDTMQSTLDQAAQAFVDTYLSKRDQ
;
A
#
# COMPACT_ATOMS: atom_id res chain seq x y z
N TYR A 1 1.60 8.06 -33.16
CA TYR A 1 1.21 8.60 -31.84
C TYR A 1 2.05 7.88 -30.81
N SER A 2 3.07 8.54 -30.24
CA SER A 2 3.92 7.96 -29.19
C SER A 2 3.46 8.55 -27.88
N MET A 3 2.82 7.74 -27.02
CA MET A 3 2.60 8.15 -25.65
C MET A 3 3.97 8.14 -24.97
N VAL A 4 4.48 9.33 -24.66
CA VAL A 4 5.56 9.52 -23.71
C VAL A 4 5.06 8.92 -22.39
N THR A 5 5.46 7.68 -22.09
CA THR A 5 5.28 7.12 -20.77
C THR A 5 6.15 7.98 -19.85
N GLN A 6 5.54 8.97 -19.18
CA GLN A 6 6.28 9.80 -18.24
C GLN A 6 6.96 8.85 -17.25
N PRO A 7 8.28 9.00 -17.01
CA PRO A 7 8.97 8.18 -16.04
C PRO A 7 8.26 8.35 -14.71
N THR A 8 7.69 7.25 -14.18
CA THR A 8 7.11 7.24 -12.83
C THR A 8 8.13 7.85 -11.88
N ALA A 9 7.73 8.90 -11.15
CA ALA A 9 8.64 9.66 -10.31
C ALA A 9 9.39 8.73 -9.34
N PRO A 10 10.67 9.00 -9.01
CA PRO A 10 11.42 8.16 -8.08
C PRO A 10 10.71 7.96 -6.74
N SER A 11 10.04 9.00 -6.24
CA SER A 11 9.20 8.95 -5.04
C SER A 11 8.04 7.95 -5.17
N THR A 12 7.40 7.88 -6.34
CA THR A 12 6.33 6.91 -6.63
C THR A 12 6.86 5.49 -6.64
N ARG A 13 8.06 5.25 -7.19
CA ARG A 13 8.68 3.91 -7.17
C ARG A 13 9.04 3.48 -5.75
N SER A 14 9.64 4.38 -4.96
CA SER A 14 9.95 4.11 -3.55
C SER A 14 8.69 3.83 -2.74
N ALA A 15 7.60 4.58 -2.98
CA ALA A 15 6.31 4.35 -2.35
C ALA A 15 5.71 2.99 -2.75
N ALA A 16 5.71 2.65 -4.05
CA ALA A 16 5.24 1.36 -4.55
C ALA A 16 6.05 0.19 -3.95
N ARG A 17 7.37 0.35 -3.82
CA ARG A 17 8.22 -0.63 -3.13
C ARG A 17 7.83 -0.80 -1.66
N GLY A 18 7.62 0.30 -0.94
CA GLY A 18 7.16 0.24 0.45
C GLY A 18 5.81 -0.48 0.58
N ILE A 19 4.84 -0.19 -0.29
CA ILE A 19 3.54 -0.88 -0.31
C ILE A 19 3.72 -2.37 -0.60
N PHE A 20 4.58 -2.72 -1.55
CA PHE A 20 4.87 -4.12 -1.86
C PHE A 20 5.49 -4.85 -0.67
N GLU A 21 6.45 -4.24 0.03
CA GLU A 21 7.06 -4.80 1.25
C GLU A 21 6.03 -4.98 2.38
N ILE A 22 5.08 -4.05 2.53
CA ILE A 22 3.96 -4.19 3.48
C ILE A 22 3.09 -5.42 3.12
N ASN A 23 2.75 -5.59 1.85
CA ASN A 23 1.95 -6.73 1.40
C ASN A 23 2.71 -8.06 1.55
N LEU A 24 4.02 -8.08 1.29
CA LEU A 24 4.86 -9.26 1.55
C LEU A 24 4.81 -9.68 3.01
N CYS A 25 4.93 -8.73 3.95
CA CYS A 25 4.78 -9.00 5.38
C CYS A 25 3.42 -9.62 5.70
N LYS A 26 2.32 -9.10 5.12
CA LYS A 26 0.97 -9.66 5.30
C LYS A 26 0.92 -11.14 4.93
N TYR A 27 1.35 -11.47 3.71
CA TYR A 27 1.25 -12.85 3.21
C TYR A 27 2.20 -13.81 3.93
N ALA A 28 3.41 -13.36 4.27
CA ALA A 28 4.35 -14.18 5.03
C ALA A 28 3.82 -14.51 6.44
N ILE A 29 3.36 -13.52 7.20
CA ILE A 29 2.80 -13.72 8.55
C ILE A 29 1.53 -14.57 8.49
N ASN A 30 0.64 -14.30 7.53
CA ASN A 30 -0.58 -15.09 7.38
C ASN A 30 -0.27 -16.55 7.10
N ARG A 31 0.76 -16.84 6.31
CA ARG A 31 1.17 -18.22 6.05
C ARG A 31 1.67 -18.94 7.30
N GLU A 32 2.44 -18.24 8.14
CA GLU A 32 2.90 -18.76 9.43
C GLU A 32 1.72 -18.97 10.40
N LEU A 33 0.80 -18.00 10.49
CA LEU A 33 -0.41 -18.11 11.30
C LEU A 33 -1.30 -19.28 10.85
N GLU A 34 -1.46 -19.48 9.54
CA GLU A 34 -2.20 -20.62 8.98
C GLU A 34 -1.55 -21.96 9.34
N SER A 35 -0.22 -22.04 9.33
CA SER A 35 0.50 -23.24 9.79
C SER A 35 0.29 -23.46 11.29
N LEU A 36 0.35 -22.41 12.10
CA LEU A 36 0.12 -22.50 13.55
C LEU A 36 -1.31 -22.91 13.89
N TYR A 37 -2.32 -22.45 13.14
CA TYR A 37 -3.71 -22.89 13.32
C TYR A 37 -3.90 -24.37 12.96
N ALA A 38 -3.10 -24.91 12.04
CA ALA A 38 -3.12 -26.34 11.74
C ALA A 38 -2.52 -27.18 12.89
N ASP A 39 -1.52 -26.63 13.60
CA ASP A 39 -0.81 -27.30 14.68
C ASP A 39 -1.41 -27.04 16.09
N GLY A 40 -2.33 -26.08 16.24
CA GLY A 40 -2.95 -25.76 17.53
C GLY A 40 -3.92 -24.55 17.53
N GLU A 41 -4.35 -24.13 18.72
CA GLU A 41 -5.29 -23.01 18.90
C GLU A 41 -4.53 -21.69 19.06
N ALA A 42 -4.52 -20.85 18.02
CA ALA A 42 -3.96 -19.50 18.09
C ALA A 42 -5.06 -18.42 18.09
N ASN A 43 -4.94 -17.45 18.99
CA ASN A 43 -5.91 -16.37 19.22
C ASN A 43 -5.64 -15.11 18.38
N THR A 44 -4.50 -15.05 17.70
CA THR A 44 -4.10 -13.91 16.88
C THR A 44 -4.79 -14.00 15.53
N PRO A 45 -5.60 -13.02 15.08
CA PRO A 45 -6.26 -13.05 13.77
C PRO A 45 -5.29 -12.92 12.59
N LEU A 46 -5.72 -13.23 11.37
CA LEU A 46 -4.93 -12.96 10.16
C LEU A 46 -4.73 -11.45 9.93
N ILE A 47 -3.56 -11.08 9.41
CA ILE A 47 -3.22 -9.72 8.95
C ILE A 47 -4.11 -9.37 7.77
N THR A 48 -4.74 -8.20 7.85
CA THR A 48 -5.57 -7.64 6.78
C THR A 48 -5.17 -6.21 6.50
N THR A 49 -5.30 -5.79 5.24
CA THR A 49 -5.19 -4.38 4.87
C THR A 49 -6.58 -3.75 5.01
N LYS A 50 -6.67 -2.69 5.80
CA LYS A 50 -7.89 -1.90 6.01
C LYS A 50 -7.61 -0.46 5.64
N GLY A 51 -8.63 0.24 5.15
CA GLY A 51 -8.50 1.64 4.74
C GLY A 51 -9.24 1.94 3.44
N GLY A 52 -8.92 3.11 2.88
CA GLY A 52 -9.52 3.68 1.68
C GLY A 52 -9.34 5.20 1.67
N ASN A 53 -9.62 5.83 0.54
CA ASN A 53 -9.48 7.29 0.37
C ASN A 53 -8.07 7.80 0.72
N GLY A 54 -7.05 7.13 0.20
CA GLY A 54 -5.68 7.60 0.37
C GLY A 54 -5.00 7.16 1.67
N GLN A 55 -5.62 6.35 2.52
CA GLN A 55 -4.95 5.78 3.70
C GLN A 55 -5.21 4.28 3.82
N TYR A 56 -4.14 3.51 4.01
CA TYR A 56 -4.16 2.07 4.21
C TYR A 56 -3.31 1.69 5.41
N ASP A 57 -3.83 0.78 6.23
CA ASP A 57 -3.19 0.22 7.40
C ASP A 57 -3.25 -1.30 7.29
N THR A 58 -2.11 -1.98 7.37
CA THR A 58 -2.01 -3.44 7.24
C THR A 58 -1.59 -4.07 8.56
N GLY A 59 -2.50 -4.81 9.18
CA GLY A 59 -2.30 -5.40 10.51
C GLY A 59 -3.46 -6.30 10.96
N ASN A 60 -3.31 -6.92 12.14
CA ASN A 60 -4.34 -7.74 12.80
C ASN A 60 -4.60 -7.30 14.26
N GLY A 61 -4.04 -6.16 14.68
CA GLY A 61 -4.09 -5.67 16.06
C GLY A 61 -2.99 -6.23 16.97
N SER A 62 -2.35 -7.36 16.61
CA SER A 62 -1.19 -7.93 17.32
C SER A 62 0.14 -7.62 16.63
N ALA A 63 0.14 -7.53 15.30
CA ALA A 63 1.26 -7.15 14.46
C ALA A 63 0.81 -6.13 13.40
N VAL A 64 1.72 -5.21 13.08
CA VAL A 64 1.54 -4.17 12.08
C VAL A 64 2.62 -4.34 11.03
N CYS A 65 2.22 -4.63 9.79
CA CYS A 65 3.13 -4.73 8.65
C CYS A 65 3.47 -3.37 8.06
N GLY A 66 2.60 -2.38 8.25
CA GLY A 66 2.85 -0.98 7.91
C GLY A 66 1.61 -0.24 7.47
N SER A 67 1.79 1.03 7.13
CA SER A 67 0.73 1.89 6.62
C SER A 67 1.22 2.74 5.46
N ALA A 68 0.30 3.08 4.56
CA ALA A 68 0.53 3.94 3.40
C ALA A 68 -0.50 5.05 3.40
N LYS A 69 -0.06 6.30 3.25
CA LYS A 69 -0.95 7.46 3.27
C LYS A 69 -0.58 8.48 2.19
N THR A 70 -1.56 8.96 1.43
CA THR A 70 -1.41 10.14 0.57
C THR A 70 -1.24 11.38 1.45
N PRO A 71 -0.22 12.22 1.19
CA PRO A 71 -0.09 13.47 1.90
C PRO A 71 -1.28 14.38 1.56
N ASN A 72 -1.92 14.95 2.59
CA ASN A 72 -2.86 16.06 2.38
C ASN A 72 -2.06 17.24 1.86
N THR A 73 -2.17 17.56 0.57
CA THR A 73 -1.50 18.72 -0.03
C THR A 73 -2.22 20.02 0.36
N GLY A 74 -2.30 20.33 1.64
CA GLY A 74 -2.53 21.70 2.08
C GLY A 74 -1.25 22.49 1.80
N ARG A 75 -1.31 23.52 0.95
CA ARG A 75 -0.18 24.45 0.75
C ARG A 75 0.18 25.08 2.11
N THR A 76 1.23 24.59 2.75
CA THR A 76 1.82 25.22 3.93
C THR A 76 3.01 26.07 3.51
N GLY A 77 2.73 27.28 3.03
CA GLY A 77 3.76 28.24 2.65
C GLY A 77 3.37 29.66 3.04
N THR A 78 4.24 30.33 3.80
CA THR A 78 4.20 31.75 4.17
C THR A 78 4.14 32.72 2.97
N TRP A 79 4.27 32.21 1.74
CA TRP A 79 4.17 32.93 0.48
C TRP A 79 2.74 33.02 -0.09
N ASN A 80 1.76 32.37 0.54
CA ASN A 80 0.36 32.34 0.06
C ASN A 80 -0.36 33.70 0.09
N LEU A 81 0.17 34.75 0.74
CA LEU A 81 -0.59 36.00 0.92
C LEU A 81 -0.69 36.89 -0.33
N LEU A 82 0.10 36.65 -1.39
CA LEU A 82 0.19 37.55 -2.55
C LEU A 82 -0.38 36.97 -3.86
N PHE A 83 -0.60 35.66 -3.93
CA PHE A 83 -1.12 34.97 -5.12
C PHE A 83 -2.08 33.82 -4.74
N ASP A 84 -2.86 34.02 -3.69
CA ASP A 84 -3.86 33.05 -3.20
C ASP A 84 -5.02 32.97 -4.20
N SER A 85 -4.83 32.17 -5.25
CA SER A 85 -5.97 31.58 -5.94
C SER A 85 -6.29 30.30 -5.19
N ASP A 86 -7.52 30.17 -4.73
CA ASP A 86 -8.06 28.95 -4.17
C ASP A 86 -8.08 27.90 -5.28
N VAL A 87 -6.94 27.22 -5.47
CA VAL A 87 -6.80 26.19 -6.49
C VAL A 87 -7.56 25.00 -5.96
N ASP A 88 -8.70 24.70 -6.58
CA ASP A 88 -9.46 23.48 -6.30
C ASP A 88 -8.58 22.25 -6.62
N THR A 89 -7.99 21.70 -5.57
CA THR A 89 -7.14 20.51 -5.62
C THR A 89 -7.93 19.22 -5.43
N SER A 90 -9.26 19.31 -5.26
CA SER A 90 -10.13 18.15 -4.99
C SER A 90 -10.02 17.08 -6.09
N GLY A 91 -9.95 17.49 -7.36
CA GLY A 91 -9.77 16.58 -8.50
C GLY A 91 -8.43 15.86 -8.47
N VAL A 92 -7.36 16.55 -8.07
CA VAL A 92 -6.01 15.98 -7.97
C VAL A 92 -5.91 15.00 -6.79
N ILE A 93 -6.46 15.36 -5.64
CA ILE A 93 -6.52 14.50 -4.45
C ILE A 93 -7.32 13.22 -4.77
N THR A 94 -8.46 13.36 -5.45
CA THR A 94 -9.27 12.22 -5.88
C THR A 94 -8.50 11.30 -6.82
N ALA A 95 -7.81 11.86 -7.83
CA ALA A 95 -6.98 11.08 -8.74
C ALA A 95 -5.82 10.37 -8.01
N GLN A 96 -5.21 11.03 -7.01
CA GLN A 96 -4.17 10.42 -6.17
C GLN A 96 -4.71 9.26 -5.32
N HIS A 97 -5.91 9.40 -4.76
CA HIS A 97 -6.56 8.31 -4.02
C HIS A 97 -6.84 7.13 -4.94
N GLN A 98 -7.45 7.37 -6.11
CA GLN A 98 -7.71 6.31 -7.09
C GLN A 98 -6.43 5.61 -7.57
N ALA A 99 -5.36 6.37 -7.78
CA ALA A 99 -4.06 5.81 -8.13
C ALA A 99 -3.49 4.95 -7.00
N LEU A 100 -3.61 5.39 -5.73
CA LEU A 100 -3.17 4.61 -4.58
C LEU A 100 -4.00 3.33 -4.43
N ASP A 101 -5.32 3.40 -4.60
CA ASP A 101 -6.21 2.23 -4.52
C ASP A 101 -5.85 1.20 -5.60
N THR A 102 -5.58 1.67 -6.83
CA THR A 102 -5.13 0.83 -7.95
C THR A 102 -3.78 0.18 -7.66
N MET A 103 -2.81 0.97 -7.14
CA MET A 103 -1.50 0.47 -6.75
C MET A 103 -1.61 -0.58 -5.65
N GLN A 104 -2.42 -0.32 -4.61
CA GLN A 104 -2.62 -1.23 -3.50
C GLN A 104 -3.16 -2.57 -4.01
N SER A 105 -4.21 -2.57 -4.83
CA SER A 105 -4.79 -3.79 -5.38
C SER A 105 -3.81 -4.57 -6.26
N THR A 106 -3.07 -3.87 -7.13
CA THR A 106 -2.11 -4.49 -8.06
C THR A 106 -0.92 -5.10 -7.30
N LEU A 107 -0.36 -4.37 -6.35
CA LEU A 107 0.78 -4.81 -5.55
C LEU A 107 0.40 -5.90 -4.55
N ASP A 108 -0.85 -5.92 -4.09
CA ASP A 108 -1.36 -6.99 -3.22
C ASP A 108 -1.40 -8.32 -3.95
N GLN A 109 -1.99 -8.35 -5.15
CA GLN A 109 -2.02 -9.54 -6.00
C GLN A 109 -0.60 -10.00 -6.39
N ALA A 110 0.29 -9.06 -6.72
CA ALA A 110 1.67 -9.38 -7.06
C ALA A 110 2.43 -9.98 -5.86
N ALA A 111 2.23 -9.44 -4.65
CA ALA A 111 2.85 -9.94 -3.43
C ALA A 111 2.34 -11.35 -3.08
N GLN A 112 1.04 -11.60 -3.25
CA GLN A 112 0.46 -12.93 -3.07
C GLN A 112 1.12 -13.95 -4.00
N ALA A 113 1.11 -13.67 -5.31
CA ALA A 113 1.68 -14.57 -6.30
C ALA A 113 3.18 -14.82 -6.07
N PHE A 114 3.91 -13.80 -5.60
CA PHE A 114 5.32 -13.94 -5.24
C PHE A 114 5.51 -14.90 -4.06
N VAL A 115 4.76 -14.71 -2.96
CA VAL A 115 4.86 -15.57 -1.77
C VAL A 115 4.43 -17.01 -2.08
N ASP A 116 3.33 -17.19 -2.81
CA ASP A 116 2.86 -18.51 -3.22
C ASP A 116 3.90 -19.24 -4.08
N THR A 117 4.48 -18.54 -5.05
CA THR A 117 5.56 -19.09 -5.90
C THR A 117 6.78 -19.43 -5.06
N TYR A 118 7.19 -18.54 -4.15
CA TYR A 118 8.34 -18.74 -3.29
C TYR A 118 8.16 -19.99 -2.41
N LEU A 119 7.00 -20.15 -1.77
CA LEU A 119 6.69 -21.31 -0.94
C LEU A 119 6.65 -22.59 -1.78
N SER A 120 6.03 -22.56 -2.96
CA SER A 120 5.99 -23.72 -3.87
C SER A 120 7.38 -24.22 -4.28
N LYS A 121 8.38 -23.33 -4.33
CA LYS A 121 9.77 -23.64 -4.63
C LYS A 121 10.57 -24.08 -3.41
N ARG A 122 10.20 -23.60 -2.22
CA ARG A 122 10.83 -24.00 -0.96
C ARG A 122 10.40 -25.40 -0.52
N ASP A 123 9.14 -25.75 -0.77
CA ASP A 123 8.57 -27.03 -0.36
C ASP A 123 8.85 -28.17 -1.40
N GLN A 124 9.60 -27.86 -2.49
CA GLN A 124 10.19 -28.81 -3.45
C GLN A 124 11.63 -29.15 -3.07
#